data_AF-A0A2E9GNT8-F1
#
_entry.id   AF-A0A2E9GNT8-F1
#
_cell.length_a   1.000
_cell.length_b   1.000
_cell.length_c   1.000
_cell.angle_alpha   90.00
_cell.angle_beta   90.00
_cell.angle_gamma   90.00
#
_symmetry.space_group_name_H-M   'P 1'
#
loop_
_entity.id
_entity.type
_entity.pdbx_description
1 polymer ?
#
loop_
_entity_poly.entity_id
_entity_poly.type
_entity_poly.pdbx_seq_one_letter_code
_entity_poly.pdbx_strand_id
1 'polypeptide(L)'
;MNLKPIELIPDQTARIIAKERRVNRFMRRRDAILEKCHLGGRKGRYDDITFEFMGGTNDRLRKQHYDKSLRLLWKAEEQMPWSSFRDCTNNERMLLELADGSLKNSERGHLEKIKSDEFKALLNREYTPEQKQAIVNILSTIGHGEAYAWMVSTEVLSSGVEGTGARAALTMQVMEEAKHFVVLRELIKAFDCPVPRMSIWEYMVMERTLKSKGLEKFFGMNVLIEGFALNLFGLLSVLPGLEVLRLFHLDESRHTALPSNYFSEKPMTRRQSKGLLARIRRGLLLAPTLPLMTYFERDFAVLGLDIYDFAGSMFRKVVHLSERVGFELPIPGSKLLPLVNVMFNKRAKQTRKSYARKDYHLAETTQGVTELAIEAEVFELNQPAAIAS
;
A
#
# COMPACT_ATOMS: atom_id res chain seq x y z
N MET A 1 -20.25 11.72 -37.19
CA MET A 1 -19.27 11.35 -38.23
C MET A 1 -19.97 10.41 -39.20
N ASN A 2 -20.17 10.79 -40.47
CA ASN A 2 -20.78 9.91 -41.47
C ASN A 2 -19.68 9.02 -42.08
N LEU A 3 -19.49 7.83 -41.50
CA LEU A 3 -18.54 6.86 -42.00
C LEU A 3 -19.12 6.19 -43.26
N LYS A 4 -18.50 6.42 -44.42
CA LYS A 4 -18.83 5.74 -45.68
C LYS A 4 -17.92 4.52 -45.83
N PRO A 5 -18.44 3.29 -45.73
CA PRO A 5 -17.60 2.09 -45.88
C PRO A 5 -17.05 1.99 -47.31
N ILE A 6 -15.83 1.50 -47.43
CA ILE A 6 -15.18 1.21 -48.71
C ILE A 6 -15.54 -0.23 -49.09
N GLU A 7 -16.02 -0.45 -50.31
CA GLU A 7 -16.27 -1.79 -50.83
C GLU A 7 -14.94 -2.52 -51.12
N LEU A 8 -14.79 -3.71 -50.55
CA LEU A 8 -13.64 -4.58 -50.76
C LEU A 8 -13.99 -5.71 -51.70
N ILE A 9 -13.02 -6.18 -52.50
CA ILE A 9 -13.18 -7.36 -53.36
C ILE A 9 -13.33 -8.60 -52.46
N PRO A 10 -14.48 -9.31 -52.46
CA PRO A 10 -14.75 -10.37 -51.48
C PRO A 10 -13.75 -11.53 -51.53
N ASP A 11 -13.40 -11.99 -52.73
CA ASP A 11 -12.49 -13.13 -52.92
C ASP A 11 -11.07 -12.85 -52.44
N GLN A 12 -10.57 -11.64 -52.72
CA GLN A 12 -9.24 -11.23 -52.26
C GLN A 12 -9.22 -11.14 -50.73
N THR A 13 -10.27 -10.56 -50.14
CA THR A 13 -10.42 -10.45 -48.69
C THR A 13 -10.47 -11.84 -48.03
N ALA A 14 -11.25 -12.77 -48.59
CA ALA A 14 -11.34 -14.14 -48.11
C ALA A 14 -9.98 -14.87 -48.17
N ARG A 15 -9.22 -14.70 -49.25
CA ARG A 15 -7.87 -15.28 -49.39
C ARG A 15 -6.88 -14.72 -48.37
N ILE A 16 -6.91 -13.40 -48.12
CA ILE A 16 -6.06 -12.75 -47.13
C ILE A 16 -6.39 -13.27 -45.73
N ILE A 17 -7.67 -13.31 -45.35
CA ILE A 17 -8.12 -13.82 -44.06
C ILE A 17 -7.74 -15.31 -43.90
N ALA A 18 -7.91 -16.13 -44.93
CA ALA A 18 -7.54 -17.54 -44.88
C ALA A 18 -6.02 -17.74 -44.71
N LYS A 19 -5.20 -16.92 -45.38
CA LYS A 19 -3.75 -16.93 -45.25
C LYS A 19 -3.31 -16.51 -43.84
N GLU A 20 -3.87 -15.41 -43.33
CA GLU A 20 -3.64 -14.94 -41.96
C GLU A 20 -3.95 -16.05 -40.95
N ARG A 21 -5.14 -16.67 -41.02
CA ARG A 21 -5.54 -17.76 -40.11
C ARG A 21 -4.60 -18.96 -40.15
N ARG A 22 -3.99 -19.26 -41.30
CA ARG A 22 -3.00 -20.34 -41.43
C ARG A 22 -1.67 -19.95 -40.77
N VAL A 23 -1.15 -18.76 -41.09
CA VAL A 23 0.12 -18.25 -40.54
C VAL A 23 0.01 -18.07 -39.02
N ASN A 24 -1.10 -17.51 -38.54
CA ASN A 24 -1.38 -17.30 -37.14
C ASN A 24 -1.38 -18.63 -36.35
N ARG A 25 -2.12 -19.64 -36.84
CA ARG A 25 -2.10 -21.00 -36.25
C ARG A 25 -0.71 -21.61 -36.23
N PHE A 26 0.08 -21.44 -37.29
CA PHE A 26 1.45 -21.93 -37.33
C PHE A 26 2.33 -21.26 -36.28
N MET A 27 2.31 -19.93 -36.20
CA MET A 27 3.11 -19.17 -35.23
C MET A 27 2.75 -19.53 -33.78
N ARG A 28 1.46 -19.61 -33.45
CA ARG A 28 1.03 -20.00 -32.10
C ARG A 28 1.43 -21.42 -31.72
N ARG A 29 1.35 -22.36 -32.67
CA ARG A 29 1.82 -23.74 -32.44
C ARG A 29 3.32 -23.78 -32.20
N ARG A 30 4.09 -23.03 -33.00
CA ARG A 30 5.54 -22.90 -32.82
C ARG A 30 5.87 -22.34 -31.44
N ASP A 31 5.21 -21.26 -31.03
CA ASP A 31 5.44 -20.64 -29.73
C ASP A 31 5.11 -21.59 -28.57
N ALA A 32 4.00 -22.34 -28.67
CA ALA A 32 3.63 -23.36 -27.68
C ALA A 32 4.62 -24.53 -27.62
N ILE A 33 5.22 -24.92 -28.75
CA ILE A 33 6.27 -25.95 -28.79
C ILE A 33 7.55 -25.42 -28.13
N LEU A 34 7.97 -24.20 -28.47
CA LEU A 34 9.15 -23.57 -27.88
C LEU A 34 9.02 -23.43 -26.36
N GLU A 35 7.84 -23.06 -25.88
CA GLU A 35 7.55 -22.92 -24.44
C GLU A 35 7.68 -24.25 -23.71
N LYS A 36 7.12 -25.33 -24.28
CA LYS A 36 7.26 -26.70 -23.74
C LYS A 36 8.70 -27.21 -23.71
N CYS A 37 9.52 -26.78 -24.67
CA CYS A 37 10.94 -27.15 -24.73
C CYS A 37 11.84 -26.21 -23.91
N HIS A 38 11.29 -25.20 -23.23
CA HIS A 38 12.06 -24.15 -22.54
C HIS A 38 13.06 -23.41 -23.45
N LEU A 39 12.79 -23.35 -24.76
CA LEU A 39 13.63 -22.68 -25.77
C LEU A 39 13.11 -21.29 -26.14
N GLY A 40 12.24 -20.71 -25.31
CA GLY A 40 11.53 -19.45 -25.59
C GLY A 40 10.03 -19.69 -25.79
N GLY A 41 9.35 -18.79 -26.50
CA GLY A 41 7.90 -18.87 -26.73
C GLY A 41 7.21 -17.52 -26.52
N ARG A 42 5.89 -17.53 -26.38
CA ARG A 42 5.11 -16.31 -26.17
C ARG A 42 5.46 -15.69 -24.81
N LYS A 43 6.08 -14.50 -24.83
CA LYS A 43 6.39 -13.76 -23.59
C LYS A 43 5.15 -13.11 -22.97
N GLY A 44 4.22 -12.65 -23.79
CA GLY A 44 3.02 -11.94 -23.34
C GLY A 44 2.00 -12.88 -22.70
N ARG A 45 1.71 -12.68 -21.41
CA ARG A 45 0.65 -13.38 -20.66
C ARG A 45 -0.75 -12.81 -20.93
N TYR A 46 -1.07 -12.63 -22.20
CA TYR A 46 -2.32 -12.07 -22.68
C TYR A 46 -2.97 -13.06 -23.64
N ASP A 47 -4.25 -13.33 -23.46
CA ASP A 47 -5.10 -14.08 -24.36
C ASP A 47 -5.86 -13.10 -25.26
N ASP A 48 -5.39 -13.01 -26.49
CA ASP A 48 -5.94 -12.16 -27.55
C ASP A 48 -7.19 -12.75 -28.21
N ILE A 49 -7.58 -13.99 -27.89
CA ILE A 49 -8.87 -14.55 -28.33
C ILE A 49 -9.99 -14.03 -27.44
N THR A 50 -9.77 -14.05 -26.13
CA THR A 50 -10.74 -13.61 -25.12
C THR A 50 -10.59 -12.14 -24.74
N PHE A 51 -9.51 -11.49 -25.16
CA PHE A 51 -9.16 -10.11 -24.81
C PHE A 51 -8.87 -9.94 -23.31
N GLU A 52 -8.20 -10.92 -22.69
CA GLU A 52 -7.96 -10.98 -21.25
C GLU A 52 -6.52 -11.35 -20.93
N PHE A 53 -6.01 -10.99 -19.75
CA PHE A 53 -4.75 -11.56 -19.26
C PHE A 53 -4.95 -13.00 -18.77
N MET A 54 -3.88 -13.80 -18.87
CA MET A 54 -3.87 -15.16 -18.34
C MET A 54 -4.35 -15.18 -16.89
N GLY A 55 -5.41 -15.94 -16.63
CA GLY A 55 -6.07 -16.02 -15.33
C GLY A 55 -7.53 -15.57 -15.30
N GLY A 56 -8.04 -14.97 -16.39
CA GLY A 56 -9.44 -14.58 -16.57
C GLY A 56 -9.70 -13.07 -16.39
N THR A 57 -10.97 -12.66 -16.47
CA THR A 57 -11.39 -11.26 -16.27
C THR A 57 -11.15 -10.77 -14.84
N ASN A 58 -11.55 -11.55 -13.84
CA ASN A 58 -11.47 -11.21 -12.42
C ASN A 58 -12.13 -9.85 -12.09
N ASP A 59 -13.35 -9.64 -12.59
CA ASP A 59 -14.05 -8.35 -12.50
C ASP A 59 -14.31 -7.87 -11.06
N ARG A 60 -14.42 -8.79 -10.09
CA ARG A 60 -14.60 -8.40 -8.68
C ARG A 60 -13.33 -7.70 -8.16
N LEU A 61 -12.15 -8.28 -8.36
CA LEU A 61 -10.87 -7.60 -8.06
C LEU A 61 -10.75 -6.25 -8.76
N ARG A 62 -11.10 -6.17 -10.05
CA ARG A 62 -11.10 -4.91 -10.80
C ARG A 62 -12.01 -3.87 -10.12
N LYS A 63 -13.25 -4.23 -9.82
CA LYS A 63 -14.23 -3.32 -9.22
C LYS A 63 -13.85 -2.85 -7.81
N GLN A 64 -13.32 -3.76 -6.99
CA GLN A 64 -12.96 -3.52 -5.60
C GLN A 64 -11.71 -2.63 -5.47
N HIS A 65 -10.76 -2.76 -6.38
CA HIS A 65 -9.48 -2.06 -6.33
C HIS A 65 -9.36 -1.02 -7.44
N TYR A 66 -9.30 -1.44 -8.71
CA TYR A 66 -9.10 -0.53 -9.83
C TYR A 66 -10.20 0.54 -9.95
N ASP A 67 -11.46 0.12 -10.10
CA ASP A 67 -12.58 1.05 -10.28
C ASP A 67 -12.78 1.90 -9.00
N LYS A 68 -12.47 1.37 -7.81
CA LYS A 68 -12.56 2.11 -6.54
C LYS A 68 -11.46 3.15 -6.43
N SER A 69 -10.21 2.81 -6.70
CA SER A 69 -9.07 3.74 -6.74
C SER A 69 -9.31 4.87 -7.74
N LEU A 70 -9.86 4.60 -8.92
CA LEU A 70 -10.18 5.66 -9.89
C LEU A 70 -11.22 6.65 -9.36
N ARG A 71 -12.24 6.18 -8.62
CA ARG A 71 -13.26 7.05 -8.02
C ARG A 71 -12.72 7.87 -6.85
N LEU A 72 -11.74 7.33 -6.13
CA LEU A 72 -11.11 7.95 -4.97
C LEU A 72 -9.80 8.67 -5.32
N LEU A 73 -9.49 8.80 -6.61
CA LEU A 73 -8.26 9.42 -7.06
C LEU A 73 -8.23 10.88 -6.63
N TRP A 74 -7.33 11.20 -5.71
CA TRP A 74 -7.13 12.54 -5.20
C TRP A 74 -5.94 13.22 -5.89
N LYS A 75 -6.03 14.55 -6.03
CA LYS A 75 -5.01 15.41 -6.61
C LYS A 75 -4.12 15.99 -5.52
N ALA A 76 -2.83 15.75 -5.60
CA ALA A 76 -1.90 16.24 -4.60
C ALA A 76 -1.75 17.77 -4.66
N GLU A 77 -1.86 18.38 -5.83
CA GLU A 77 -1.85 19.84 -5.97
C GLU A 77 -3.01 20.53 -5.23
N GLU A 78 -4.18 19.88 -5.17
CA GLU A 78 -5.34 20.38 -4.44
C GLU A 78 -5.14 20.31 -2.92
N GLN A 79 -4.59 19.20 -2.44
CA GLN A 79 -4.45 18.89 -1.01
C GLN A 79 -3.20 19.53 -0.40
N MET A 80 -2.17 19.78 -1.22
CA MET A 80 -0.90 20.38 -0.82
C MET A 80 -0.52 21.49 -1.80
N PRO A 81 -1.26 22.61 -1.80
CA PRO A 81 -1.06 23.72 -2.74
C PRO A 81 0.33 24.37 -2.62
N TRP A 82 0.94 24.29 -1.43
CA TRP A 82 2.30 24.72 -1.14
C TRP A 82 3.39 23.86 -1.78
N SER A 83 3.09 22.63 -2.22
CA SER A 83 4.09 21.72 -2.78
C SER A 83 4.49 22.13 -4.20
N SER A 84 5.62 21.62 -4.68
CA SER A 84 6.04 21.83 -6.07
C SER A 84 5.38 20.85 -7.06
N PHE A 85 4.67 19.85 -6.56
CA PHE A 85 4.03 18.82 -7.37
C PHE A 85 2.72 19.33 -7.97
N ARG A 86 2.58 19.20 -9.29
CA ARG A 86 1.45 19.73 -10.07
C ARG A 86 0.82 18.62 -10.90
N ASP A 87 -0.34 18.15 -10.47
CA ASP A 87 -1.10 17.06 -11.10
C ASP A 87 -2.53 17.46 -11.51
N CYS A 88 -2.91 18.72 -11.29
CA CYS A 88 -4.15 19.28 -11.81
C CYS A 88 -3.96 19.80 -13.25
N THR A 89 -4.94 19.54 -14.09
CA THR A 89 -5.07 20.16 -15.41
C THR A 89 -5.46 21.62 -15.29
N ASN A 90 -5.32 22.39 -16.38
CA ASN A 90 -5.74 23.81 -16.40
C ASN A 90 -7.23 23.97 -16.06
N ASN A 91 -8.08 23.07 -16.56
CA ASN A 91 -9.52 23.12 -16.31
C ASN A 91 -9.85 22.81 -14.85
N GLU A 92 -9.18 21.82 -14.25
CA GLU A 92 -9.36 21.50 -12.83
C GLU A 92 -8.92 22.67 -11.94
N ARG A 93 -7.77 23.30 -12.24
CA ARG A 93 -7.31 24.50 -11.50
C ARG A 93 -8.30 25.65 -11.60
N MET A 94 -8.80 25.94 -12.80
CA MET A 94 -9.81 26.97 -13.01
C MET A 94 -11.11 26.67 -12.24
N LEU A 95 -11.54 25.40 -12.20
CA LEU A 95 -12.72 24.99 -11.44
C LEU A 95 -12.51 25.17 -9.93
N LEU A 96 -11.34 24.82 -9.41
CA LEU A 96 -10.97 25.04 -8.01
C LEU A 96 -10.95 26.54 -7.65
N GLU A 97 -10.41 27.38 -8.53
CA GLU A 97 -10.39 28.85 -8.34
C GLU A 97 -11.81 29.44 -8.31
N LEU A 98 -12.69 28.98 -9.21
CA LEU A 98 -14.10 29.38 -9.24
C LEU A 98 -14.84 28.91 -7.98
N ALA A 99 -14.58 27.69 -7.51
CA ALA A 99 -15.15 27.15 -6.28
C ALA A 99 -14.74 28.01 -5.06
N ASP A 100 -13.45 28.33 -4.92
CA ASP A 100 -12.94 29.21 -3.84
C ASP A 100 -13.57 30.61 -3.87
N GLY A 101 -13.83 31.12 -5.08
CA GLY A 101 -14.51 32.40 -5.29
C GLY A 101 -15.97 32.40 -4.79
N SER A 102 -16.61 31.23 -4.75
CA SER A 102 -18.03 31.08 -4.39
C SER A 102 -18.31 30.78 -2.91
N LEU A 103 -17.27 30.44 -2.13
CA LEU A 103 -17.40 30.06 -0.71
C LEU A 103 -17.57 31.27 0.22
N LYS A 104 -18.37 31.10 1.28
CA LYS A 104 -18.51 32.10 2.35
C LYS A 104 -17.22 32.21 3.16
N ASN A 105 -16.96 33.38 3.75
CA ASN A 105 -15.73 33.61 4.56
C ASN A 105 -15.55 32.58 5.71
N SER A 106 -16.62 32.00 6.24
CA SER A 106 -16.57 30.94 7.26
C SER A 106 -16.17 29.56 6.70
N GLU A 107 -16.41 29.29 5.42
CA GLU A 107 -16.04 28.06 4.73
C GLU A 107 -14.61 28.14 4.17
N ARG A 108 -14.16 29.35 3.83
CA ARG A 108 -12.78 29.62 3.41
C ARG A 108 -11.75 29.21 4.44
N GLY A 109 -12.03 29.35 5.74
CA GLY A 109 -11.09 28.97 6.81
C GLY A 109 -10.70 27.48 6.85
N HIS A 110 -11.49 26.60 6.22
CA HIS A 110 -11.12 25.18 6.05
C HIS A 110 -10.36 24.88 4.75
N LEU A 111 -10.35 25.81 3.80
CA LEU A 111 -9.74 25.68 2.49
C LEU A 111 -8.62 26.69 2.23
N GLU A 112 -8.17 27.42 3.25
CA GLU A 112 -7.05 28.36 3.11
C GLU A 112 -5.81 27.60 2.63
N LYS A 113 -5.58 27.71 1.32
CA LYS A 113 -4.47 27.12 0.59
C LYS A 113 -3.20 27.75 1.10
N ILE A 114 -2.55 27.05 2.00
CA ILE A 114 -1.33 27.51 2.62
C ILE A 114 -0.26 27.62 1.52
N LYS A 115 0.36 28.79 1.35
CA LYS A 115 1.55 28.95 0.50
C LYS A 115 2.75 28.25 1.14
N SER A 116 3.81 27.98 0.37
CA SER A 116 5.01 27.31 0.90
C SER A 116 5.60 28.00 2.15
N ASP A 117 5.59 29.33 2.18
CA ASP A 117 6.09 30.09 3.35
C ASP A 117 5.14 30.04 4.54
N GLU A 118 3.83 30.13 4.29
CA GLU A 118 2.80 30.01 5.32
C GLU A 118 2.79 28.60 5.93
N PHE A 119 3.09 27.57 5.14
CA PHE A 119 3.12 26.19 5.60
C PHE A 119 4.33 25.94 6.47
N LYS A 120 5.49 26.47 6.07
CA LYS A 120 6.67 26.49 6.94
C LYS A 120 6.42 27.25 8.24
N ALA A 121 5.70 28.38 8.18
CA ALA A 121 5.32 29.14 9.36
C ALA A 121 4.38 28.34 10.27
N LEU A 122 3.39 27.63 9.72
CA LEU A 122 2.55 26.67 10.46
C LEU A 122 3.44 25.64 11.16
N LEU A 123 4.31 24.94 10.43
CA LEU A 123 5.18 23.92 11.03
C LEU A 123 6.09 24.49 12.12
N ASN A 124 6.64 25.70 11.94
CA ASN A 124 7.47 26.39 12.95
C ASN A 124 6.68 26.79 14.19
N ARG A 125 5.38 27.05 14.06
CA ARG A 125 4.49 27.39 15.17
C ARG A 125 4.08 26.16 15.97
N GLU A 126 3.73 25.07 15.28
CA GLU A 126 3.17 23.87 15.91
C GLU A 126 4.25 22.95 16.50
N TYR A 127 5.48 22.99 15.98
CA TYR A 127 6.53 22.04 16.36
C TYR A 127 7.84 22.69 16.77
N THR A 128 8.38 22.22 17.88
CA THR A 128 9.77 22.47 18.27
C THR A 128 10.75 21.82 17.28
N PRO A 129 12.02 22.28 17.22
CA PRO A 129 13.03 21.67 16.35
C PRO A 129 13.21 20.16 16.58
N GLU A 130 13.13 19.70 17.84
CA GLU A 130 13.25 18.27 18.16
C GLU A 130 12.04 17.47 17.65
N GLN A 131 10.83 18.01 17.80
CA GLN A 131 9.61 17.39 17.26
C GLN A 131 9.64 17.31 15.73
N LYS A 132 10.11 18.37 15.05
CA LYS A 132 10.28 18.35 13.59
C LYS A 132 11.26 17.26 13.15
N GLN A 133 12.39 17.14 13.84
CA GLN A 133 13.36 16.08 13.53
C GLN A 133 12.77 14.69 13.77
N ALA A 134 12.02 14.49 14.87
CA ALA A 134 11.35 13.23 15.16
C ALA A 134 10.31 12.87 14.07
N ILE A 135 9.51 13.85 13.62
CA ILE A 135 8.58 13.67 12.49
C ILE A 135 9.36 13.31 11.22
N VAL A 136 10.44 14.01 10.89
CA VAL A 136 11.26 13.68 9.70
C VAL A 136 11.87 12.28 9.80
N ASN A 137 12.32 11.85 10.97
CA ASN A 137 12.84 10.50 11.18
C ASN A 137 11.77 9.44 10.87
N ILE A 138 10.55 9.63 11.40
CA ILE A 138 9.43 8.72 11.19
C ILE A 138 8.95 8.76 9.73
N LEU A 139 8.72 9.95 9.16
CA LEU A 139 8.26 10.11 7.78
C LEU A 139 9.29 9.60 6.77
N SER A 140 10.60 9.74 7.04
CA SER A 140 11.64 9.22 6.14
C SER A 140 11.59 7.70 6.02
N THR A 141 11.22 7.01 7.11
CA THR A 141 11.02 5.56 7.11
C THR A 141 9.88 5.16 6.22
N ILE A 142 8.77 5.89 6.30
CA ILE A 142 7.63 5.68 5.41
C ILE A 142 8.03 6.02 3.97
N GLY A 143 8.70 7.14 3.73
CA GLY A 143 9.12 7.56 2.38
C GLY A 143 10.07 6.56 1.71
N HIS A 144 10.94 5.92 2.49
CA HIS A 144 11.67 4.76 2.00
C HIS A 144 10.76 3.55 1.74
N GLY A 145 9.80 3.29 2.62
CA GLY A 145 8.74 2.29 2.44
C GLY A 145 8.02 2.46 1.10
N GLU A 146 7.54 3.67 0.79
CA GLU A 146 6.85 4.01 -0.47
C GLU A 146 7.72 3.70 -1.71
N ALA A 147 9.00 4.04 -1.65
CA ALA A 147 9.91 3.72 -2.75
C ALA A 147 10.04 2.20 -2.97
N TYR A 148 10.12 1.42 -1.90
CA TYR A 148 10.15 -0.04 -1.98
C TYR A 148 8.80 -0.62 -2.37
N ALA A 149 7.70 -0.04 -1.88
CA ALA A 149 6.33 -0.40 -2.25
C ALA A 149 6.14 -0.30 -3.75
N TRP A 150 6.55 0.82 -4.32
CA TRP A 150 6.52 1.04 -5.77
C TRP A 150 7.33 -0.02 -6.54
N MET A 151 8.57 -0.30 -6.11
CA MET A 151 9.41 -1.31 -6.75
C MET A 151 8.80 -2.73 -6.64
N VAL A 152 8.34 -3.10 -5.45
CA VAL A 152 7.77 -4.43 -5.18
C VAL A 152 6.47 -4.62 -5.96
N SER A 153 5.55 -3.65 -5.91
CA SER A 153 4.28 -3.69 -6.64
C SER A 153 4.49 -3.78 -8.15
N THR A 154 5.54 -3.13 -8.68
CA THR A 154 5.93 -3.27 -10.10
C THR A 154 6.39 -4.69 -10.44
N GLU A 155 7.16 -5.34 -9.57
CA GLU A 155 7.59 -6.74 -9.78
C GLU A 155 6.40 -7.72 -9.66
N VAL A 156 5.50 -7.48 -8.70
CA VAL A 156 4.29 -8.29 -8.52
C VAL A 156 3.34 -8.12 -9.71
N LEU A 157 3.14 -6.90 -10.21
CA LEU A 157 2.38 -6.64 -11.44
C LEU A 157 2.99 -7.39 -12.63
N SER A 158 4.32 -7.41 -12.73
CA SER A 158 5.01 -8.03 -13.87
C SER A 158 4.87 -9.55 -13.89
N SER A 159 4.95 -10.23 -12.74
CA SER A 159 5.07 -11.69 -12.69
C SER A 159 4.36 -12.40 -11.53
N GLY A 160 3.88 -11.66 -10.54
CA GLY A 160 3.32 -12.18 -9.29
C GLY A 160 1.82 -12.45 -9.31
N VAL A 161 1.07 -11.88 -10.26
CA VAL A 161 -0.38 -12.08 -10.40
C VAL A 161 -0.82 -12.60 -11.75
N GLU A 162 -1.99 -13.21 -11.73
CA GLU A 162 -2.75 -13.64 -12.89
C GLU A 162 -4.14 -13.02 -12.87
N GLY A 163 -4.73 -12.85 -14.05
CA GLY A 163 -6.06 -12.27 -14.25
C GLY A 163 -6.01 -10.78 -14.54
N THR A 164 -6.94 -10.34 -15.37
CA THR A 164 -7.05 -8.94 -15.84
C THR A 164 -7.32 -8.01 -14.67
N GLY A 165 -8.29 -8.34 -13.81
CA GLY A 165 -8.64 -7.54 -12.64
C GLY A 165 -7.53 -7.43 -11.61
N ALA A 166 -6.75 -8.50 -11.38
CA ALA A 166 -5.59 -8.46 -10.47
C ALA A 166 -4.47 -7.54 -11.00
N ARG A 167 -4.19 -7.61 -12.31
CA ARG A 167 -3.23 -6.71 -12.96
C ARG A 167 -3.70 -5.27 -12.94
N ALA A 168 -5.00 -5.03 -13.15
CA ALA A 168 -5.59 -3.70 -13.03
C ALA A 168 -5.43 -3.16 -11.59
N ALA A 169 -5.81 -3.96 -10.58
CA ALA A 169 -5.66 -3.60 -9.17
C ALA A 169 -4.23 -3.18 -8.82
N LEU A 170 -3.24 -4.00 -9.19
CA LEU A 170 -1.82 -3.68 -8.95
C LEU A 170 -1.29 -2.51 -9.78
N THR A 171 -1.89 -2.24 -10.94
CA THR A 171 -1.53 -1.04 -11.71
C THR A 171 -1.91 0.22 -10.95
N MET A 172 -3.06 0.24 -10.28
CA MET A 172 -3.44 1.37 -9.42
C MET A 172 -2.52 1.47 -8.22
N GLN A 173 -2.25 0.35 -7.54
CA GLN A 173 -1.31 0.35 -6.42
C GLN A 173 0.05 0.94 -6.84
N VAL A 174 0.64 0.49 -7.97
CA VAL A 174 1.91 1.04 -8.49
C VAL A 174 1.86 2.56 -8.71
N MET A 175 0.75 3.08 -9.20
CA MET A 175 0.57 4.52 -9.41
C MET A 175 0.39 5.26 -8.07
N GLU A 176 -0.38 4.68 -7.14
CA GLU A 176 -0.62 5.21 -5.80
C GLU A 176 0.70 5.30 -5.01
N GLU A 177 1.51 4.22 -4.96
CA GLU A 177 2.82 4.27 -4.27
C GLU A 177 3.79 5.27 -4.89
N ALA A 178 3.78 5.39 -6.22
CA ALA A 178 4.63 6.37 -6.90
C ALA A 178 4.23 7.80 -6.51
N LYS A 179 2.91 8.06 -6.41
CA LYS A 179 2.37 9.34 -5.94
C LYS A 179 2.73 9.56 -4.47
N HIS A 180 2.50 8.57 -3.61
CA HIS A 180 2.85 8.63 -2.18
C HIS A 180 4.31 9.00 -1.99
N PHE A 181 5.22 8.34 -2.68
CA PHE A 181 6.65 8.62 -2.61
C PHE A 181 6.99 10.08 -2.98
N VAL A 182 6.47 10.57 -4.10
CA VAL A 182 6.76 11.94 -4.56
C VAL A 182 6.18 12.98 -3.61
N VAL A 183 4.93 12.78 -3.18
CA VAL A 183 4.24 13.69 -2.26
C VAL A 183 4.92 13.72 -0.89
N LEU A 184 5.22 12.54 -0.34
CA LEU A 184 5.87 12.43 0.96
C LEU A 184 7.29 13.03 0.95
N ARG A 185 8.00 12.93 -0.17
CA ARG A 185 9.29 13.61 -0.35
C ARG A 185 9.17 15.13 -0.27
N GLU A 186 8.13 15.72 -0.86
CA GLU A 186 7.88 17.17 -0.76
C GLU A 186 7.49 17.56 0.68
N LEU A 187 6.71 16.73 1.36
CA LEU A 187 6.34 16.90 2.77
C LEU A 187 7.54 16.86 3.70
N ILE A 188 8.39 15.84 3.60
CA ILE A 188 9.60 15.72 4.43
C ILE A 188 10.50 16.95 4.26
N LYS A 189 10.65 17.45 3.04
CA LYS A 189 11.46 18.66 2.78
C LYS A 189 10.87 19.92 3.38
N ALA A 190 9.55 20.02 3.50
CA ALA A 190 8.89 21.19 4.07
C ALA A 190 9.20 21.39 5.57
N PHE A 191 9.53 20.31 6.28
CA PHE A 191 9.97 20.38 7.69
C PHE A 191 11.36 20.99 7.87
N ASP A 192 12.13 21.16 6.80
CA ASP A 192 13.46 21.79 6.79
C ASP A 192 14.44 21.18 7.81
N CYS A 193 14.37 19.85 7.98
CA CYS A 193 15.27 19.08 8.83
C CYS A 193 16.12 18.11 7.99
N PRO A 194 17.32 17.74 8.46
CA PRO A 194 18.10 16.67 7.86
C PRO A 194 17.30 15.36 7.75
N VAL A 195 17.23 14.81 6.54
CA VAL A 195 16.63 13.50 6.29
C VAL A 195 17.64 12.42 6.66
N PRO A 196 17.34 11.55 7.63
CA PRO A 196 18.28 10.50 8.01
C PRO A 196 18.39 9.45 6.90
N ARG A 197 19.49 8.70 6.95
CA ARG A 197 19.61 7.48 6.16
C ARG A 197 18.74 6.39 6.80
N MET A 198 18.14 5.56 5.96
CA MET A 198 17.49 4.32 6.35
C MET A 198 18.25 3.54 7.44
N SER A 199 17.55 3.16 8.51
CA SER A 199 18.13 2.32 9.56
C SER A 199 18.42 0.91 9.06
N ILE A 200 19.29 0.17 9.75
CA ILE A 200 19.57 -1.22 9.38
C ILE A 200 18.31 -2.10 9.47
N TRP A 201 17.40 -1.79 10.39
CA TRP A 201 16.18 -2.58 10.59
C TRP A 201 15.16 -2.31 9.48
N GLU A 202 14.97 -1.05 9.09
CA GLU A 202 14.20 -0.69 7.89
C GLU A 202 14.75 -1.39 6.66
N TYR A 203 16.06 -1.28 6.43
CA TYR A 203 16.74 -1.90 5.32
C TYR A 203 16.47 -3.40 5.29
N MET A 204 16.59 -4.07 6.44
CA MET A 204 16.31 -5.52 6.52
C MET A 204 14.87 -5.86 6.17
N VAL A 205 13.86 -5.11 6.63
CA VAL A 205 12.45 -5.38 6.28
C VAL A 205 12.26 -5.18 4.78
N MET A 206 12.62 -4.00 4.26
CA MET A 206 12.33 -3.58 2.90
C MET A 206 13.09 -4.41 1.85
N GLU A 207 14.41 -4.61 2.02
CA GLU A 207 15.21 -5.40 1.08
C GLU A 207 14.83 -6.87 1.08
N ARG A 208 14.48 -7.45 2.24
CA ARG A 208 14.03 -8.85 2.27
C ARG A 208 12.68 -9.01 1.59
N THR A 209 11.77 -8.05 1.73
CA THR A 209 10.51 -8.04 0.97
C THR A 209 10.77 -7.94 -0.53
N LEU A 210 11.64 -7.03 -0.97
CA LEU A 210 12.02 -6.91 -2.38
C LEU A 210 12.69 -8.18 -2.91
N LYS A 211 13.55 -8.83 -2.14
CA LYS A 211 14.20 -10.10 -2.54
C LYS A 211 13.29 -11.33 -2.44
N SER A 212 12.13 -11.21 -1.80
CA SER A 212 11.20 -12.33 -1.65
C SER A 212 10.66 -12.79 -2.99
N LYS A 213 10.25 -14.06 -3.08
CA LYS A 213 9.73 -14.67 -4.32
C LYS A 213 8.33 -15.22 -4.08
N GLY A 214 7.51 -15.19 -5.14
CA GLY A 214 6.15 -15.72 -5.10
C GLY A 214 5.31 -15.04 -4.02
N LEU A 215 4.52 -15.82 -3.27
CA LEU A 215 3.54 -15.29 -2.32
C LEU A 215 4.16 -14.64 -1.07
N GLU A 216 5.43 -14.93 -0.77
CA GLU A 216 6.12 -14.27 0.34
C GLU A 216 6.38 -12.78 0.04
N LYS A 217 6.40 -12.40 -1.24
CA LYS A 217 6.41 -11.00 -1.65
C LYS A 217 5.08 -10.31 -1.33
N PHE A 218 3.95 -10.99 -1.55
CA PHE A 218 2.62 -10.51 -1.14
C PHE A 218 2.51 -10.34 0.38
N PHE A 219 3.02 -11.29 1.16
CA PHE A 219 3.06 -11.16 2.62
C PHE A 219 3.92 -9.95 3.04
N GLY A 220 5.15 -9.86 2.53
CA GLY A 220 6.05 -8.77 2.90
C GLY A 220 5.53 -7.39 2.50
N MET A 221 4.92 -7.28 1.32
CA MET A 221 4.38 -6.02 0.81
C MET A 221 3.04 -5.69 1.47
N ASN A 222 1.99 -6.40 1.06
CA ASN A 222 0.60 -6.04 1.34
C ASN A 222 0.15 -6.33 2.78
N VAL A 223 0.81 -7.26 3.49
CA VAL A 223 0.43 -7.59 4.87
C VAL A 223 1.33 -6.88 5.87
N LEU A 224 2.64 -6.90 5.65
CA LEU A 224 3.61 -6.33 6.59
C LEU A 224 3.88 -4.85 6.36
N ILE A 225 4.30 -4.45 5.16
CA ILE A 225 4.66 -3.05 4.88
C ILE A 225 3.41 -2.17 4.85
N GLU A 226 2.35 -2.54 4.12
CA GLU A 226 1.11 -1.72 4.12
C GLU A 226 0.43 -1.74 5.47
N GLY A 227 0.45 -2.88 6.17
CA GLY A 227 -0.09 -2.97 7.53
C GLY A 227 0.62 -2.02 8.49
N PHE A 228 1.93 -1.84 8.32
CA PHE A 228 2.71 -0.84 9.06
C PHE A 228 2.34 0.59 8.64
N ALA A 229 2.32 0.86 7.34
CA ALA A 229 2.03 2.18 6.77
C ALA A 229 0.62 2.66 7.15
N LEU A 230 -0.39 1.82 6.95
CA LEU A 230 -1.79 2.06 7.32
C LEU A 230 -1.91 2.48 8.80
N ASN A 231 -1.30 1.75 9.73
CA ASN A 231 -1.37 2.12 11.15
C ASN A 231 -0.68 3.46 11.44
N LEU A 232 0.44 3.73 10.77
CA LEU A 232 1.22 4.93 11.01
C LEU A 232 0.54 6.16 10.43
N PHE A 233 -0.06 6.05 9.25
CA PHE A 233 -0.91 7.10 8.67
C PHE A 233 -2.13 7.38 9.53
N GLY A 234 -2.81 6.34 10.01
CA GLY A 234 -3.95 6.49 10.92
C GLY A 234 -3.57 7.19 12.23
N LEU A 235 -2.35 6.98 12.71
CA LEU A 235 -1.83 7.64 13.93
C LEU A 235 -1.44 9.11 13.69
N LEU A 236 -0.72 9.40 12.60
CA LEU A 236 -0.08 10.71 12.38
C LEU A 236 -0.97 11.72 11.65
N SER A 237 -2.03 11.27 10.99
CA SER A 237 -2.87 12.11 10.12
C SER A 237 -3.70 13.19 10.83
N VAL A 238 -3.71 13.18 12.16
CA VAL A 238 -4.32 14.22 12.99
C VAL A 238 -3.37 15.33 13.38
N LEU A 239 -2.06 15.13 13.15
CA LEU A 239 -1.04 16.10 13.51
C LEU A 239 -1.03 17.26 12.51
N PRO A 240 -0.91 18.52 12.98
CA PRO A 240 -0.90 19.70 12.10
C PRO A 240 0.10 19.61 10.93
N GLY A 241 -0.38 19.81 9.71
CA GLY A 241 0.43 19.75 8.50
C GLY A 241 0.71 18.33 7.97
N LEU A 242 0.18 17.29 8.60
CA LEU A 242 0.24 15.89 8.14
C LEU A 242 -1.12 15.35 7.66
N GLU A 243 -2.08 16.22 7.39
CA GLU A 243 -3.46 15.84 7.06
C GLU A 243 -3.56 15.04 5.75
N VAL A 244 -2.63 15.23 4.81
CA VAL A 244 -2.56 14.45 3.57
C VAL A 244 -2.42 12.95 3.84
N LEU A 245 -1.87 12.55 4.99
CA LEU A 245 -1.72 11.15 5.36
C LEU A 245 -3.07 10.42 5.51
N ARG A 246 -4.20 11.13 5.67
CA ARG A 246 -5.55 10.53 5.64
C ARG A 246 -5.88 9.93 4.27
N LEU A 247 -5.39 10.56 3.21
CA LEU A 247 -5.60 10.09 1.84
C LEU A 247 -4.71 8.87 1.56
N PHE A 248 -3.50 8.87 2.09
CA PHE A 248 -2.59 7.71 2.04
C PHE A 248 -3.21 6.55 2.80
N HIS A 249 -3.74 6.79 4.01
CA HIS A 249 -4.47 5.80 4.80
C HIS A 249 -5.60 5.12 4.01
N LEU A 250 -6.38 5.91 3.28
CA LEU A 250 -7.46 5.41 2.43
C LEU A 250 -6.94 4.54 1.28
N ASP A 251 -5.81 4.90 0.68
CA ASP A 251 -5.16 4.16 -0.40
C ASP A 251 -4.56 2.84 0.15
N GLU A 252 -3.81 2.90 1.25
CA GLU A 252 -3.23 1.73 1.92
C GLU A 252 -4.26 0.71 2.40
N SER A 253 -5.47 1.17 2.72
CA SER A 253 -6.59 0.31 3.09
C SER A 253 -6.92 -0.67 1.96
N ARG A 254 -6.83 -0.22 0.70
CA ARG A 254 -7.04 -1.06 -0.49
C ARG A 254 -5.85 -1.96 -0.74
N HIS A 255 -4.63 -1.43 -0.61
CA HIS A 255 -3.39 -2.23 -0.78
C HIS A 255 -3.34 -3.39 0.22
N THR A 256 -3.74 -3.13 1.47
CA THR A 256 -3.83 -4.11 2.56
C THR A 256 -4.91 -5.17 2.29
N ALA A 257 -6.03 -4.79 1.68
CA ALA A 257 -7.12 -5.70 1.33
C ALA A 257 -6.83 -6.56 0.09
N LEU A 258 -5.83 -6.19 -0.72
CA LEU A 258 -5.52 -6.86 -1.99
C LEU A 258 -5.29 -8.37 -1.87
N PRO A 259 -4.48 -8.89 -0.92
CA PRO A 259 -4.26 -10.33 -0.79
C PRO A 259 -5.55 -11.09 -0.47
N SER A 260 -6.37 -10.57 0.45
CA SER A 260 -7.62 -11.23 0.84
C SER A 260 -8.56 -11.37 -0.36
N ASN A 261 -8.73 -10.30 -1.13
CA ASN A 261 -9.57 -10.32 -2.33
C ASN A 261 -8.95 -11.22 -3.42
N TYR A 262 -7.63 -11.20 -3.61
CA TYR A 262 -6.96 -12.01 -4.63
C TYR A 262 -7.07 -13.50 -4.35
N PHE A 263 -6.78 -13.92 -3.10
CA PHE A 263 -6.85 -15.32 -2.72
C PHE A 263 -8.29 -15.82 -2.48
N SER A 264 -9.29 -14.92 -2.41
CA SER A 264 -10.70 -15.34 -2.47
C SER A 264 -11.09 -15.91 -3.84
N GLU A 265 -10.48 -15.41 -4.91
CA GLU A 265 -10.70 -15.89 -6.28
C GLU A 265 -9.67 -16.96 -6.70
N LYS A 266 -8.45 -16.90 -6.17
CA LYS A 266 -7.36 -17.85 -6.43
C LYS A 266 -6.78 -18.40 -5.11
N PRO A 267 -7.48 -19.31 -4.41
CA PRO A 267 -7.07 -19.78 -3.09
C PRO A 267 -5.66 -20.37 -3.05
N MET A 268 -4.94 -20.07 -1.96
CA MET A 268 -3.62 -20.64 -1.73
C MET A 268 -3.70 -22.16 -1.52
N THR A 269 -2.70 -22.88 -2.02
CA THR A 269 -2.52 -24.30 -1.66
C THR A 269 -2.12 -24.45 -0.19
N ARG A 270 -2.39 -25.62 0.42
CA ARG A 270 -1.96 -25.91 1.79
C ARG A 270 -0.45 -25.76 1.99
N ARG A 271 0.37 -26.09 0.99
CA ARG A 271 1.83 -25.93 1.05
C ARG A 271 2.25 -24.46 1.06
N GLN A 272 1.58 -23.64 0.27
CA GLN A 272 1.81 -22.20 0.25
C GLN A 272 1.37 -21.57 1.58
N SER A 273 0.22 -21.96 2.12
CA SER A 273 -0.32 -21.42 3.37
C SER A 273 0.48 -21.87 4.59
N LYS A 274 0.61 -23.19 4.80
CA LYS A 274 1.09 -23.82 6.06
C LYS A 274 2.48 -24.43 5.98
N GLY A 275 3.13 -24.39 4.81
CA GLY A 275 4.44 -25.00 4.62
C GLY A 275 5.50 -24.44 5.56
N LEU A 276 6.29 -25.31 6.19
CA LEU A 276 7.29 -24.93 7.19
C LEU A 276 8.25 -23.83 6.68
N LEU A 277 8.78 -23.99 5.46
CA LEU A 277 9.68 -23.01 4.86
C LEU A 277 8.99 -21.66 4.59
N ALA A 278 7.72 -21.67 4.19
CA ALA A 278 6.95 -20.44 3.96
C ALA A 278 6.74 -19.69 5.29
N ARG A 279 6.33 -20.42 6.33
CA ARG A 279 6.18 -19.89 7.70
C ARG A 279 7.50 -19.27 8.18
N ILE A 280 8.62 -19.99 8.08
CA ILE A 280 9.94 -19.50 8.50
C ILE A 280 10.30 -18.20 7.75
N ARG A 281 10.10 -18.15 6.42
CA ARG A 281 10.39 -16.94 5.63
C ARG A 281 9.56 -15.74 6.10
N ARG A 282 8.28 -15.93 6.38
CA ARG A 282 7.40 -14.86 6.90
C ARG A 282 7.83 -14.40 8.30
N GLY A 283 8.21 -15.34 9.16
CA GLY A 283 8.79 -15.02 10.46
C GLY A 283 10.08 -14.19 10.34
N LEU A 284 10.95 -14.51 9.37
CA LEU A 284 12.18 -13.76 9.10
C LEU A 284 11.94 -12.37 8.47
N LEU A 285 10.83 -12.19 7.75
CA LEU A 285 10.39 -10.89 7.26
C LEU A 285 9.84 -10.02 8.40
N LEU A 286 9.07 -10.63 9.32
CA LEU A 286 8.48 -9.92 10.46
C LEU A 286 9.52 -9.59 11.54
N ALA A 287 10.49 -10.46 11.81
CA ALA A 287 11.40 -10.32 12.95
C ALA A 287 12.12 -8.96 13.09
N PRO A 288 12.63 -8.32 12.01
CA PRO A 288 13.32 -7.03 12.13
C PRO A 288 12.40 -5.87 12.54
N THR A 289 11.08 -6.01 12.50
CA THR A 289 10.18 -4.95 12.96
C THR A 289 10.26 -4.74 14.47
N LEU A 290 10.57 -5.78 15.27
CA LEU A 290 10.72 -5.65 16.72
C LEU A 290 11.83 -4.67 17.13
N PRO A 291 13.09 -4.83 16.69
CA PRO A 291 14.13 -3.85 17.00
C PRO A 291 13.89 -2.51 16.31
N LEU A 292 13.19 -2.47 15.17
CA LEU A 292 12.77 -1.22 14.55
C LEU A 292 11.85 -0.40 15.47
N MET A 293 10.92 -1.04 16.19
CA MET A 293 10.07 -0.32 17.15
C MET A 293 10.90 0.28 18.28
N THR A 294 11.91 -0.45 18.77
CA THR A 294 12.80 0.09 19.81
C THR A 294 13.69 1.22 19.29
N TYR A 295 13.99 1.24 18.00
CA TYR A 295 14.77 2.30 17.37
C TYR A 295 14.00 3.64 17.37
N PHE A 296 12.69 3.62 17.11
CA PHE A 296 11.84 4.82 17.12
C PHE A 296 11.33 5.26 18.50
N GLU A 297 11.74 4.59 19.58
CA GLU A 297 11.24 4.87 20.92
C GLU A 297 11.42 6.33 21.33
N ARG A 298 12.57 6.93 20.99
CA ARG A 298 12.83 8.35 21.26
C ARG A 298 11.94 9.26 20.43
N ASP A 299 11.86 9.04 19.12
CA ASP A 299 11.14 9.93 18.21
C ASP A 299 9.64 9.95 18.55
N PHE A 300 9.05 8.80 18.85
CA PHE A 300 7.65 8.72 19.31
C PHE A 300 7.45 9.44 20.66
N ALA A 301 8.37 9.25 21.61
CA ALA A 301 8.27 9.89 22.92
C ALA A 301 8.33 11.43 22.83
N VAL A 302 9.15 11.99 21.93
CA VAL A 302 9.23 13.44 21.66
C VAL A 302 7.89 13.98 21.16
N LEU A 303 7.13 13.18 20.43
CA LEU A 303 5.80 13.52 19.93
C LEU A 303 4.68 13.23 20.95
N GLY A 304 5.02 12.76 22.15
CA GLY A 304 4.04 12.37 23.16
C GLY A 304 3.29 11.08 22.81
N LEU A 305 3.82 10.28 21.88
CA LEU A 305 3.24 9.03 21.42
C LEU A 305 3.93 7.84 22.09
N ASP A 306 3.16 6.77 22.33
CA ASP A 306 3.69 5.52 22.88
C ASP A 306 4.01 4.53 21.75
N ILE A 307 5.30 4.32 21.49
CA ILE A 307 5.76 3.39 20.45
C ILE A 307 5.30 1.95 20.68
N TYR A 308 5.12 1.53 21.93
CA TYR A 308 4.70 0.16 22.22
C TYR A 308 3.19 0.00 22.04
N ASP A 309 2.39 1.04 22.30
CA ASP A 309 0.97 1.03 21.91
C ASP A 309 0.83 0.87 20.40
N PHE A 310 1.57 1.69 19.64
CA PHE A 310 1.60 1.62 18.18
C PHE A 310 2.05 0.24 17.70
N ALA A 311 3.18 -0.23 18.21
CA ALA A 311 3.73 -1.53 17.83
C ALA A 311 2.75 -2.66 18.16
N GLY A 312 2.18 -2.65 19.36
CA GLY A 312 1.21 -3.65 19.79
C GLY A 312 -0.01 -3.71 18.87
N SER A 313 -0.59 -2.55 18.54
CA SER A 313 -1.71 -2.44 17.61
C SER A 313 -1.34 -2.94 16.21
N MET A 314 -0.19 -2.49 15.69
CA MET A 314 0.33 -2.90 14.38
C MET A 314 0.55 -4.43 14.32
N PHE A 315 1.20 -5.03 15.32
CA PHE A 315 1.40 -6.48 15.37
C PHE A 315 0.08 -7.23 15.43
N ARG A 316 -0.90 -6.78 16.21
CA ARG A 316 -2.25 -7.38 16.26
C ARG A 316 -2.88 -7.38 14.87
N LYS A 317 -2.88 -6.24 14.18
CA LYS A 317 -3.47 -6.07 12.85
C LYS A 317 -2.76 -6.89 11.78
N VAL A 318 -1.42 -6.87 11.74
CA VAL A 318 -0.60 -7.68 10.82
C VAL A 318 -0.84 -9.18 11.03
N VAL A 319 -0.84 -9.64 12.28
CA VAL A 319 -1.09 -11.06 12.61
C VAL A 319 -2.50 -11.45 12.20
N HIS A 320 -3.50 -10.64 12.53
CA HIS A 320 -4.89 -10.90 12.17
C HIS A 320 -5.08 -11.00 10.65
N LEU A 321 -4.54 -10.03 9.91
CA LEU A 321 -4.60 -10.04 8.45
C LEU A 321 -3.85 -11.23 7.85
N SER A 322 -2.69 -11.57 8.40
CA SER A 322 -1.91 -12.74 7.99
C SER A 322 -2.72 -14.03 8.14
N GLU A 323 -3.40 -14.21 9.27
CA GLU A 323 -4.26 -15.38 9.53
C GLU A 323 -5.49 -15.39 8.61
N ARG A 324 -6.17 -14.25 8.44
CA ARG A 324 -7.33 -14.07 7.56
C ARG A 324 -7.02 -14.43 6.10
N VAL A 325 -5.87 -13.98 5.60
CA VAL A 325 -5.42 -14.27 4.22
C VAL A 325 -4.96 -15.72 4.06
N GLY A 326 -4.57 -16.38 5.16
CA GLY A 326 -4.03 -17.75 5.15
C GLY A 326 -2.50 -17.80 5.08
N PHE A 327 -1.82 -16.68 5.32
CA PHE A 327 -0.38 -16.62 5.53
C PHE A 327 -0.03 -17.06 6.96
N GLU A 328 0.04 -18.36 7.23
CA GLU A 328 0.40 -18.81 8.58
C GLU A 328 1.84 -18.38 8.95
N LEU A 329 2.01 -17.97 10.21
CA LEU A 329 3.30 -17.63 10.82
C LEU A 329 3.90 -18.85 11.55
N PRO A 330 5.22 -18.83 11.88
CA PRO A 330 5.84 -19.91 12.67
C PRO A 330 5.18 -20.08 14.04
N ILE A 331 4.79 -18.96 14.66
CA ILE A 331 4.13 -18.91 15.95
C ILE A 331 2.70 -18.41 15.71
N PRO A 332 1.65 -19.13 16.16
CA PRO A 332 0.26 -18.67 16.06
C PRO A 332 0.06 -17.32 16.76
N GLY A 333 -0.86 -16.49 16.26
CA GLY A 333 -1.13 -15.15 16.80
C GLY A 333 -1.45 -15.15 18.30
N SER A 334 -2.24 -16.14 18.74
CA SER A 334 -2.61 -16.34 20.15
C SER A 334 -1.41 -16.54 21.10
N LYS A 335 -0.25 -16.94 20.59
CA LYS A 335 1.00 -17.07 21.36
C LYS A 335 1.98 -15.95 21.07
N LEU A 336 2.01 -15.46 19.82
CA LEU A 336 2.92 -14.41 19.40
C LEU A 336 2.60 -13.07 20.06
N LEU A 337 1.33 -12.65 20.11
CA LEU A 337 0.94 -11.36 20.66
C LEU A 337 1.24 -11.24 22.17
N PRO A 338 0.92 -12.24 23.03
CA PRO A 338 1.34 -12.18 24.44
C PRO A 338 2.85 -12.16 24.62
N LEU A 339 3.60 -12.91 23.80
CA LEU A 339 5.08 -12.91 23.84
C LEU A 339 5.65 -11.52 23.51
N VAL A 340 5.16 -10.89 22.45
CA VAL A 340 5.54 -9.54 22.05
C VAL A 340 5.17 -8.53 23.15
N ASN A 341 3.99 -8.65 23.74
CA ASN A 341 3.54 -7.81 24.84
C ASN A 341 4.48 -7.91 26.07
N VAL A 342 4.93 -9.12 26.43
CA VAL A 342 5.91 -9.33 27.50
C VAL A 342 7.24 -8.65 27.17
N MET A 343 7.72 -8.75 25.92
CA MET A 343 8.95 -8.08 25.48
C MET A 343 8.82 -6.55 25.59
N PHE A 344 7.71 -5.97 25.14
CA PHE A 344 7.46 -4.54 25.24
C PHE A 344 7.36 -4.07 26.69
N ASN A 345 6.66 -4.80 27.56
CA ASN A 345 6.63 -4.47 28.99
C ASN A 345 8.01 -4.55 29.64
N LYS A 346 8.81 -5.56 29.29
CA LYS A 346 10.19 -5.69 29.80
C LYS A 346 11.04 -4.49 29.37
N ARG A 347 10.93 -4.08 28.11
CA ARG A 347 11.66 -2.94 27.58
C ARG A 347 11.17 -1.61 28.17
N ALA A 348 9.86 -1.39 28.23
CA ALA A 348 9.24 -0.22 28.86
C ALA A 348 9.67 -0.06 30.33
N LYS A 349 9.80 -1.17 31.07
CA LYS A 349 10.32 -1.17 32.45
C LYS A 349 11.76 -0.66 32.54
N GLN A 350 12.57 -0.89 31.50
CA GLN A 350 13.97 -0.47 31.45
C GLN A 350 14.14 0.98 31.00
N THR A 351 13.23 1.48 30.16
CA THR A 351 13.39 2.79 29.49
C THR A 351 12.51 3.89 30.07
N ARG A 352 11.43 3.56 30.78
CA ARG A 352 10.45 4.55 31.28
C ARG A 352 10.58 4.77 32.78
N LYS A 353 10.55 6.05 33.19
CA LYS A 353 10.57 6.43 34.62
C LYS A 353 9.32 5.98 35.38
N SER A 354 8.15 6.04 34.74
CA SER A 354 6.84 5.73 35.34
C SER A 354 6.23 4.47 34.73
N TYR A 355 6.96 3.36 34.75
CA TYR A 355 6.48 2.10 34.18
C TYR A 355 5.26 1.55 34.95
N ALA A 356 4.17 1.33 34.22
CA ALA A 356 3.07 0.48 34.61
C ALA A 356 2.94 -0.65 33.58
N ARG A 357 2.60 -1.86 34.04
CA ARG A 357 2.34 -2.99 33.14
C ARG A 357 1.10 -2.67 32.30
N LYS A 358 1.21 -2.84 30.99
CA LYS A 358 0.14 -2.52 30.02
C LYS A 358 0.02 -3.61 28.96
N ASP A 359 -1.18 -3.88 28.49
CA ASP A 359 -1.42 -4.77 27.35
C ASP A 359 -1.41 -3.99 26.04
N TYR A 360 -0.20 -3.67 25.58
CA TYR A 360 0.06 -2.85 24.39
C TYR A 360 -0.62 -3.37 23.12
N HIS A 361 -0.74 -4.69 22.96
CA HIS A 361 -1.42 -5.31 21.82
C HIS A 361 -2.94 -5.02 21.73
N LEU A 362 -3.55 -4.55 22.82
CA LEU A 362 -4.96 -4.13 22.88
C LEU A 362 -5.14 -2.63 22.63
N ALA A 363 -4.06 -1.87 22.48
CA ALA A 363 -4.16 -0.44 22.19
C ALA A 363 -4.79 -0.21 20.81
N GLU A 364 -5.65 0.80 20.73
CA GLU A 364 -6.09 1.37 19.46
C GLU A 364 -5.38 2.70 19.26
N THR A 365 -4.57 2.77 18.21
CA THR A 365 -3.68 3.92 17.96
C THR A 365 -4.11 4.76 16.79
N THR A 366 -5.02 4.24 15.96
CA THR A 366 -5.62 4.99 14.87
C THR A 366 -6.47 6.10 15.45
N GLN A 367 -6.21 7.33 15.00
CA GLN A 367 -6.91 8.52 15.45
C GLN A 367 -7.86 9.00 14.36
N GLY A 368 -9.07 9.39 14.75
CA GLY A 368 -10.11 9.85 13.83
C GLY A 368 -11.19 8.82 13.54
N VAL A 369 -12.44 9.28 13.39
CA VAL A 369 -13.62 8.43 13.24
C VAL A 369 -13.62 7.70 11.90
N THR A 370 -13.19 8.39 10.84
CA THR A 370 -13.16 7.85 9.48
C THR A 370 -12.07 6.79 9.34
N GLU A 371 -10.89 7.08 9.87
CA GLU A 371 -9.72 6.20 9.86
C GLU A 371 -10.02 4.91 10.63
N LEU A 372 -10.66 5.03 11.80
CA LEU A 372 -11.13 3.87 12.58
C LEU A 372 -12.17 3.03 11.82
N ALA A 373 -13.11 3.67 11.11
CA ALA A 373 -14.11 2.96 10.31
C ALA A 373 -13.45 2.19 9.14
N ILE A 374 -12.49 2.81 8.47
CA ILE A 374 -11.70 2.19 7.40
C ILE A 374 -10.96 0.96 7.94
N GLU A 375 -10.27 1.09 9.07
CA GLU A 375 -9.53 -0.04 9.64
C GLU A 375 -10.45 -1.16 10.15
N ALA A 376 -11.60 -0.80 10.72
CA ALA A 376 -12.61 -1.79 11.11
C ALA A 376 -13.14 -2.58 9.90
N GLU A 377 -13.28 -1.96 8.72
CA GLU A 377 -13.64 -2.64 7.47
C GLU A 377 -12.50 -3.55 6.99
N VAL A 378 -11.27 -3.02 6.91
CA VAL A 378 -10.11 -3.75 6.38
C VAL A 378 -9.73 -4.94 7.25
N PHE A 379 -9.80 -4.79 8.58
CA PHE A 379 -9.44 -5.82 9.54
C PHE A 379 -10.66 -6.58 10.10
N GLU A 380 -11.88 -6.32 9.62
CA GLU A 380 -13.13 -6.97 10.07
C GLU A 380 -13.30 -7.01 11.60
N LEU A 381 -12.80 -6.00 12.32
CA LEU A 381 -12.72 -6.00 13.79
C LEU A 381 -14.10 -6.02 14.49
N ASN A 382 -15.16 -5.71 13.75
CA ASN A 382 -16.55 -5.64 14.24
C ASN A 382 -17.43 -6.81 13.80
N GLN A 383 -16.92 -7.82 13.08
CA GLN A 383 -17.73 -8.98 12.72
C GLN A 383 -17.69 -10.05 13.83
N PRO A 384 -18.84 -10.59 14.27
CA PRO A 384 -18.82 -11.77 15.14
C PRO A 384 -18.10 -12.89 14.41
N ALA A 385 -17.19 -13.58 15.11
CA ALA A 385 -16.39 -14.67 14.55
C ALA A 385 -17.28 -15.59 13.70
N ALA A 386 -17.06 -15.59 12.39
CA ALA A 386 -17.78 -16.46 11.48
C ALA A 386 -17.56 -17.90 11.97
N ILE A 387 -18.65 -18.57 12.31
CA ILE A 387 -18.66 -19.96 12.72
C ILE A 387 -18.02 -20.74 11.57
N ALA A 388 -16.82 -21.25 11.81
CA ALA A 388 -16.12 -22.11 10.87
C ALA A 388 -16.99 -23.33 10.57
N SER A 389 -17.49 -23.44 9.35
CA SER A 389 -18.13 -24.64 8.80
C SER A 389 -17.11 -25.54 8.13
#